data_AF-A5X5C1-F1
#
_entry.id   AF-A5X5C1-F1
#
_cell.length_a   1.000
_cell.length_b   1.000
_cell.length_c   1.000
_cell.angle_alpha   90.00
_cell.angle_beta   90.00
_cell.angle_gamma   90.00
#
_symmetry.space_group_name_H-M   'P 1'
#
loop_
_entity.id
_entity.type
_entity.pdbx_description
1 polymer ?
#
loop_
_entity_poly.entity_id
_entity_poly.type
_entity_poly.pdbx_seq_one_letter_code
_entity_poly.pdbx_strand_id
1 'polypeptide(L)' 'AGYSNCIGSRFALLETKLIFFHFFSHFELVPVKKTCTPLRASKKSFNLVADGGFWVGMRKLTKSMKSTLSTHT' A
#
# COMPACT_ATOMS: atom_id res chain seq x y z
N ALA A 1 -1.43 -16.95 -19.33
CA ALA A 1 -2.62 -16.15 -19.64
C ALA A 1 -3.42 -16.90 -20.70
N GLY A 2 -4.72 -17.14 -20.47
CA GLY A 2 -5.60 -17.95 -21.33
C GLY A 2 -6.97 -17.28 -21.51
N TYR A 3 -7.98 -18.00 -21.99
CA TYR A 3 -9.32 -17.45 -22.27
C TYR A 3 -10.01 -16.79 -21.07
N SER A 4 -9.61 -17.12 -19.84
CA SER A 4 -10.20 -16.59 -18.59
C SER A 4 -9.29 -15.59 -17.87
N ASN A 5 -8.70 -14.63 -18.58
CA ASN A 5 -8.02 -13.52 -17.91
C ASN A 5 -9.05 -12.52 -17.36
N CYS A 6 -8.74 -11.88 -16.24
CA CYS A 6 -9.58 -10.83 -15.67
C CYS A 6 -9.56 -9.56 -16.55
N ILE A 7 -10.71 -9.19 -17.12
CA ILE A 7 -10.88 -7.96 -17.90
C ILE A 7 -10.55 -6.70 -17.08
N GLY A 8 -10.81 -6.74 -15.77
CA GLY A 8 -10.54 -5.64 -14.85
C GLY A 8 -9.10 -5.57 -14.34
N SER A 9 -8.19 -6.48 -14.73
CA SER A 9 -6.84 -6.54 -14.16
C SER A 9 -6.05 -5.23 -14.34
N ARG A 10 -6.16 -4.60 -15.51
CA ARG A 10 -5.49 -3.32 -15.79
C ARG A 10 -6.09 -2.18 -14.98
N PHE A 11 -7.41 -2.12 -14.90
CA PHE A 11 -8.12 -1.10 -14.12
C PHE A 11 -7.78 -1.21 -12.64
N ALA A 12 -7.90 -2.42 -12.06
CA ALA A 12 -7.57 -2.67 -10.66
C ALA A 12 -6.13 -2.27 -10.32
N LEU A 13 -5.17 -2.52 -11.23
CA LEU A 13 -3.78 -2.15 -11.02
C LEU A 13 -3.55 -0.63 -11.03
N LEU A 14 -4.23 0.10 -11.92
CA LEU A 14 -4.16 1.56 -11.99
C LEU A 14 -4.79 2.21 -10.75
N GLU A 15 -6.01 1.80 -10.40
CA GLU A 15 -6.71 2.27 -9.20
C GLU A 15 -5.87 2.06 -7.95
N THR A 16 -5.33 0.85 -7.79
CA THR A 16 -4.45 0.50 -6.67
C THR A 16 -3.22 1.40 -6.61
N LYS A 17 -2.57 1.65 -7.75
CA LYS A 17 -1.38 2.53 -7.82
C LYS A 17 -1.71 3.97 -7.44
N LEU A 18 -2.84 4.51 -7.90
CA LEU A 18 -3.28 5.86 -7.57
C LEU A 18 -3.61 6.00 -6.09
N ILE A 19 -4.34 5.03 -5.53
CA ILE A 19 -4.66 4.98 -4.10
C ILE A 19 -3.37 4.95 -3.29
N PHE A 20 -2.43 4.06 -3.59
CA PHE A 20 -1.16 3.99 -2.87
C PHE A 20 -0.30 5.23 -3.04
N PHE A 21 -0.27 5.84 -4.23
CA PHE A 21 0.48 7.07 -4.47
C PHE A 21 -0.06 8.21 -3.59
N HIS A 22 -1.37 8.44 -3.60
CA HIS A 22 -1.99 9.47 -2.77
C HIS A 22 -1.79 9.16 -1.28
N PHE A 23 -1.99 7.90 -0.90
CA PHE A 23 -1.82 7.45 0.47
C PHE A 23 -0.39 7.70 0.98
N PHE A 24 0.64 7.28 0.24
CA PHE A 24 2.04 7.49 0.64
C PHE A 24 2.53 8.94 0.48
N SER A 25 1.85 9.76 -0.31
CA SER A 25 2.13 11.19 -0.38
C SER A 25 1.77 11.90 0.93
N HIS A 26 0.71 11.45 1.62
CA HIS A 26 0.15 12.08 2.81
C HIS A 26 0.38 11.30 4.10
N PHE A 27 0.74 10.02 4.04
CA PHE A 27 0.86 9.14 5.20
C PHE A 27 2.09 8.25 5.12
N GLU A 28 2.75 8.08 6.27
CA GLU A 28 3.81 7.12 6.51
C GLU A 28 3.25 5.93 7.28
N LEU A 29 3.55 4.71 6.83
CA LEU A 29 3.18 3.49 7.52
C LEU A 29 4.19 3.18 8.63
N VAL A 30 3.70 3.02 9.85
CA VAL A 30 4.53 2.69 11.03
C VAL A 30 4.13 1.33 11.61
N PRO A 31 5.09 0.49 12.03
CA PRO A 31 4.78 -0.77 12.69
C PRO A 31 4.16 -0.50 14.06
N VAL A 32 3.08 -1.21 14.37
CA VAL A 32 2.45 -1.21 15.70
C VAL A 32 2.78 -2.51 16.42
N LYS A 33 2.62 -2.55 17.75
CA LYS A 33 2.88 -3.74 18.57
C LYS A 33 2.10 -5.00 18.12
N LYS A 34 0.99 -4.81 17.39
CA LYS A 34 0.16 -5.88 16.83
C LYS A 34 0.51 -6.24 15.38
N THR A 35 1.44 -5.54 14.74
CA THR A 35 1.86 -5.81 13.37
C THR A 35 2.65 -7.10 13.31
N CYS A 36 2.18 -8.05 12.49
CA CYS A 36 2.87 -9.31 12.25
C CYS A 36 4.15 -9.07 11.43
N THR A 37 5.30 -8.99 12.11
CA THR A 37 6.63 -8.82 11.49
C THR A 37 7.47 -10.04 11.90
N PRO A 38 7.78 -10.99 10.99
CA PRO A 38 7.54 -11.03 9.55
C PRO A 38 6.09 -11.34 9.16
N LEU A 39 5.65 -10.83 8.01
CA LEU A 39 4.30 -11.05 7.47
C LEU A 39 4.08 -12.54 7.20
N ARG A 40 3.35 -13.22 8.10
CA ARG A 40 2.93 -14.61 7.90
C ARG A 40 1.50 -14.63 7.38
N ALA A 41 1.23 -15.33 6.29
CA ALA A 41 -0.13 -15.55 5.83
C ALA A 41 -0.87 -16.51 6.79
N SER A 42 -2.11 -16.19 7.12
CA SER A 42 -2.99 -17.05 7.90
C SER A 42 -3.30 -18.32 7.11
N LYS A 43 -3.03 -19.48 7.71
CA LYS A 43 -3.35 -20.79 7.13
C LYS A 43 -4.84 -21.16 7.25
N LYS A 44 -5.63 -20.34 7.95
CA LYS A 44 -7.03 -20.63 8.30
C LYS A 44 -8.04 -19.93 7.39
N SER A 45 -7.59 -19.00 6.56
CA SER A 45 -8.47 -18.21 5.68
C SER A 45 -8.26 -18.52 4.21
N PHE A 46 -9.37 -18.62 3.46
CA PHE A 46 -9.33 -18.71 2.01
C PHE A 46 -8.76 -17.44 1.35
N ASN A 47 -8.99 -16.28 1.98
CA ASN A 47 -8.40 -15.01 1.57
C ASN A 47 -6.96 -14.85 2.06
N LEU A 48 -6.14 -14.13 1.30
CA LEU A 48 -4.77 -13.78 1.68
C LEU A 48 -4.78 -12.72 2.80
N VAL A 49 -4.83 -13.18 4.05
CA VAL A 49 -4.83 -12.36 5.25
C VAL A 49 -3.60 -12.68 6.07
N ALA A 50 -2.98 -11.66 6.67
CA ALA A 50 -1.90 -11.87 7.64
C ALA A 50 -2.40 -12.60 8.89
N ASP A 51 -1.55 -13.40 9.52
CA ASP A 51 -1.85 -14.08 10.77
C ASP A 51 -2.13 -13.04 11.86
N GLY A 52 -3.37 -13.01 12.37
CA GLY A 52 -3.86 -11.98 13.28
C GLY A 52 -4.37 -10.69 12.63
N GLY A 53 -4.39 -10.59 11.29
CA GLY A 53 -4.91 -9.44 10.53
C GLY A 53 -3.85 -8.41 10.12
N PHE A 54 -4.26 -7.43 9.30
CA PHE A 54 -3.40 -6.34 8.82
C PHE A 54 -3.42 -5.15 9.79
N TRP A 55 -2.55 -5.18 10.80
CA TRP A 55 -2.37 -4.04 11.71
C TRP A 55 -1.21 -3.17 11.22
N VAL A 56 -1.52 -1.94 10.84
CA VAL A 56 -0.52 -0.91 10.49
C VAL A 56 -0.91 0.40 11.15
N GLY A 57 0.07 1.11 11.73
CA GLY A 57 -0.12 2.48 12.17
C GLY A 57 0.06 3.43 10.99
N MET A 58 -0.64 4.55 11.02
CA MET A 58 -0.52 5.60 10.01
C MET A 58 -0.12 6.91 10.69
N ARG A 59 0.95 7.54 10.20
CA ARG A 59 1.39 8.87 10.62
C ARG A 59 1.19 9.83 9.46
N LYS A 60 0.50 10.96 9.69
CA LYS A 60 0.35 11.98 8.65
C LYS A 60 1.71 12.62 8.33
N LEU A 61 2.09 12.63 7.07
CA LEU A 61 3.25 13.34 6.56
C LEU A 61 2.89 14.83 6.45
N THR A 62 3.57 15.65 7.23
CA THR A 62 3.51 17.11 7.12
C THR A 62 4.47 17.57 6.04
N LYS A 63 4.18 17.27 4.77
CA LYS A 63 4.98 17.82 3.67
C LYS A 63 4.49 19.23 3.34
N SER A 64 5.27 20.24 3.76
CA SER A 64 5.29 21.54 3.08
C SER A 64 5.80 21.27 1.66
N MET A 65 4.92 21.42 0.68
CA MET A 65 5.24 21.25 -0.73
C MET A 65 6.24 22.33 -1.15
N LYS A 66 7.53 22.11 -0.92
CA LYS A 66 8.59 22.85 -1.62
C LYS A 66 8.81 22.17 -2.96
N SER A 67 7.97 22.48 -3.95
CA SER A 67 8.41 22.36 -5.34
C SER A 67 9.41 23.49 -5.59
N THR A 68 10.63 23.33 -5.08
CA THR A 68 11.76 24.14 -5.51
C THR A 68 12.07 23.74 -6.94
N LEU A 69 11.52 24.52 -7.85
CA LEU A 69 12.14 24.85 -9.13
C LEU A 69 13.54 25.37 -8.82
N SER A 70 14.55 24.51 -8.83
CA SER A 70 15.95 24.93 -8.91
C SER A 70 16.79 23.77 -9.43
N THR A 71 17.21 23.92 -10.69
CA THR A 71 18.58 23.68 -11.14
C THR A 71 19.29 22.42 -10.63
N HIS A 72 19.48 21.47 -11.53
CA HIS A 72 20.85 21.04 -11.72
C HIS A 72 21.19 21.13 -13.21
N THR A 73 22.14 22.04 -13.46
CA THR A 73 23.02 22.15 -14.62
C THR A 73 23.50 20.79 -15.10
#